data_AF-A0A5C5SZR7-F1
#
_entry.id   AF-A0A5C5SZR7-F1
#
_cell.length_a   1.000
_cell.length_b   1.000
_cell.length_c   1.000
_cell.angle_alpha   90.00
_cell.angle_beta   90.00
_cell.angle_gamma   90.00
#
_symmetry.space_group_name_H-M   'P 1'
#
loop_
_entity.id
_entity.type
_entity.pdbx_description
1 polymer ?
#
loop_
_entity_poly.entity_id
_entity_poly.type
_entity_poly.pdbx_seq_one_letter_code
_entity_poly.pdbx_strand_id
1 'polypeptide(L)'
;MRIDVKNKVASETAKSIYAAYPTLWDRFGERGFMHTEKDNHHHLDHLETAFSLNDEKVFIDYTIWLETVLTSRNVETALIIDNFERLQKILPGNIEKDEEVFMMRCLTKAIAVLSPS
;
A
#
# COMPACT_ATOMS: atom_id res chain seq x y z
N MET A 1 -3.53 8.55 -11.20
CA MET A 1 -3.52 7.28 -11.95
C MET A 1 -4.87 7.02 -12.63
N ARG A 2 -4.91 6.25 -13.73
CA ARG A 2 -6.19 5.81 -14.33
C ARG A 2 -6.87 4.75 -13.46
N ILE A 3 -8.20 4.74 -13.40
CA ILE A 3 -8.96 3.83 -12.52
C ILE A 3 -8.71 2.34 -12.81
N ASP A 4 -8.54 1.96 -14.07
CA ASP A 4 -8.24 0.58 -14.47
C ASP A 4 -6.86 0.12 -14.01
N VAL A 5 -5.87 1.01 -14.11
CA VAL A 5 -4.52 0.77 -13.58
C VAL A 5 -4.56 0.63 -12.07
N LYS A 6 -5.30 1.51 -11.38
CA LYS A 6 -5.45 1.46 -9.92
C LYS A 6 -6.05 0.14 -9.45
N ASN A 7 -7.12 -0.31 -10.09
CA ASN A 7 -7.75 -1.61 -9.83
C ASN A 7 -6.76 -2.76 -10.07
N LYS A 8 -5.99 -2.70 -11.17
CA LYS A 8 -4.96 -3.70 -11.46
C LYS A 8 -3.90 -3.76 -10.36
N VAL A 9 -3.32 -2.63 -9.98
CA VAL A 9 -2.27 -2.55 -8.94
C VAL A 9 -2.78 -3.04 -7.60
N ALA A 10 -3.99 -2.64 -7.18
CA ALA A 10 -4.60 -3.10 -5.93
C ALA A 10 -4.82 -4.62 -5.93
N SER A 11 -5.38 -5.15 -7.02
CA SER A 11 -5.63 -6.57 -7.21
C SER A 11 -4.33 -7.40 -7.22
N GLU A 12 -3.31 -6.94 -7.95
CA GLU A 12 -2.00 -7.60 -8.03
C GLU A 12 -1.29 -7.59 -6.67
N THR A 13 -1.43 -6.50 -5.91
CA THR A 13 -0.86 -6.40 -4.56
C THR A 13 -1.53 -7.41 -3.63
N ALA A 14 -2.86 -7.46 -3.60
CA ALA A 14 -3.62 -8.45 -2.81
C ALA A 14 -3.29 -9.90 -3.22
N LYS A 15 -3.22 -10.18 -4.53
CA LYS A 15 -2.80 -11.50 -5.04
C LYS A 15 -1.41 -11.87 -4.56
N SER A 16 -0.46 -10.94 -4.58
CA SER A 16 0.89 -11.21 -4.13
C SER A 16 0.95 -11.54 -2.63
N ILE A 17 0.11 -10.89 -1.80
CA ILE A 17 -0.01 -11.17 -0.36
C ILE A 17 -0.57 -12.58 -0.15
N TYR A 18 -1.68 -12.92 -0.80
CA TYR A 18 -2.32 -14.24 -0.66
C TYR A 18 -1.49 -15.38 -1.26
N ALA A 19 -0.64 -15.10 -2.26
CA ALA A 19 0.33 -16.05 -2.78
C ALA A 19 1.48 -16.30 -1.79
N ALA A 20 1.95 -15.27 -1.08
CA ALA A 20 2.99 -15.39 -0.07
C ALA A 20 2.50 -16.05 1.23
N TYR A 21 1.22 -15.87 1.56
CA TYR A 21 0.59 -16.42 2.76
C TYR A 21 -0.68 -17.22 2.42
N PRO A 22 -0.57 -18.43 1.86
CA PRO A 22 -1.73 -19.23 1.42
C PRO A 22 -2.74 -19.52 2.54
N THR A 23 -2.30 -19.57 3.80
CA THR A 23 -3.15 -19.77 4.98
C THR A 23 -4.20 -18.68 5.17
N LEU A 24 -4.04 -17.50 4.55
CA LEU A 24 -5.05 -16.44 4.55
C LEU A 24 -6.33 -16.88 3.83
N TRP A 25 -6.24 -17.78 2.84
CA TRP A 25 -7.42 -18.35 2.19
C TRP A 25 -8.25 -19.16 3.16
N ASP A 26 -7.62 -20.05 3.93
CA ASP A 26 -8.33 -20.87 4.91
C ASP A 26 -8.93 -20.02 6.04
N ARG A 27 -8.23 -18.94 6.43
CA ARG A 27 -8.63 -18.10 7.56
C ARG A 27 -9.68 -17.05 7.23
N PHE A 28 -9.62 -16.45 6.04
CA PHE A 28 -10.46 -15.30 5.69
C PHE A 28 -11.20 -15.44 4.35
N GLY A 29 -10.79 -16.40 3.52
CA GLY A 29 -11.40 -16.67 2.22
C GLY A 29 -11.43 -15.47 1.29
N GLU A 30 -12.36 -15.52 0.34
CA GLU A 30 -12.60 -14.45 -0.63
C GLU A 30 -12.94 -13.11 0.02
N ARG A 31 -13.66 -13.14 1.15
CA ARG A 31 -13.97 -11.91 1.90
C ARG A 31 -12.70 -11.23 2.37
N GLY A 32 -11.73 -11.96 2.92
CA GLY A 32 -10.44 -11.41 3.30
C GLY A 32 -9.72 -10.80 2.11
N PHE A 33 -9.69 -11.52 0.99
CA PHE A 33 -9.02 -11.06 -0.23
C PHE A 33 -9.60 -9.72 -0.70
N MET A 34 -10.93 -9.59 -0.78
CA MET A 34 -11.60 -8.35 -1.17
C MET A 34 -11.30 -7.18 -0.20
N HIS A 35 -11.15 -7.45 1.11
CA HIS A 35 -10.77 -6.41 2.07
C HIS A 35 -9.32 -5.99 1.85
N THR A 36 -8.40 -6.93 1.63
CA THR A 36 -7.01 -6.62 1.31
C THR A 36 -6.89 -5.82 0.01
N GLU A 37 -7.65 -6.16 -1.02
CA GLU A 37 -7.71 -5.36 -2.26
C GLU A 37 -8.23 -3.94 -2.00
N LYS A 38 -9.28 -3.80 -1.18
CA LYS A 38 -9.82 -2.49 -0.77
C LYS A 38 -8.80 -1.67 0.04
N ASP A 39 -8.03 -2.30 0.93
CA ASP A 39 -6.98 -1.61 1.69
C ASP A 39 -5.91 -1.06 0.74
N ASN A 40 -5.53 -1.84 -0.28
CA ASN A 40 -4.62 -1.38 -1.32
C ASN A 40 -5.19 -0.20 -2.12
N HIS A 41 -6.49 -0.19 -2.40
CA HIS A 41 -7.14 1.00 -2.99
C HIS A 41 -6.98 2.24 -2.12
N HIS A 42 -7.16 2.11 -0.80
CA HIS A 42 -6.97 3.22 0.14
C HIS A 42 -5.52 3.71 0.20
N HIS A 43 -4.54 2.81 0.08
CA HIS A 43 -3.13 3.20 -0.02
C HIS A 43 -2.88 4.02 -1.29
N LEU A 44 -3.42 3.57 -2.42
CA LEU A 44 -3.30 4.26 -3.70
C LEU A 44 -4.03 5.62 -3.70
N ASP A 45 -5.20 5.74 -3.06
CA ASP A 45 -5.91 7.03 -2.87
C ASP A 45 -5.01 8.08 -2.20
N HIS A 46 -4.28 7.68 -1.15
CA HIS A 46 -3.40 8.59 -0.42
C HIS A 46 -2.14 8.94 -1.21
N LEU A 47 -1.58 8.01 -1.99
CA LEU A 47 -0.48 8.28 -2.91
C LEU A 47 -0.88 9.27 -4.00
N GLU A 48 -2.06 9.09 -4.61
CA GLU A 48 -2.59 10.01 -5.63
C GLU A 48 -2.86 11.39 -5.05
N THR A 49 -3.39 11.47 -3.83
CA THR A 49 -3.61 12.73 -3.12
C THR A 49 -2.29 13.44 -2.85
N ALA A 50 -1.28 12.74 -2.33
CA ALA A 50 0.05 13.28 -2.09
C ALA A 50 0.69 13.80 -3.39
N PHE A 51 0.58 13.04 -4.49
CA PHE A 51 1.08 13.46 -5.80
C PHE A 51 0.36 14.69 -6.34
N SER A 52 -0.97 14.72 -6.26
CA SER A 52 -1.78 15.85 -6.73
C SER A 52 -1.49 17.16 -5.98
N LEU A 53 -1.14 17.06 -4.70
CA LEU A 53 -0.73 18.19 -3.86
C LEU A 53 0.78 18.47 -3.93
N ASN A 54 1.55 17.60 -4.61
CA ASN A 54 3.01 17.59 -4.61
C ASN A 54 3.60 17.66 -3.18
N ASP A 55 2.97 16.96 -2.24
CA ASP A 55 3.34 16.94 -0.82
C ASP A 55 3.42 15.50 -0.29
N GLU A 56 4.66 15.00 -0.17
CA GLU A 56 4.94 13.66 0.34
C GLU A 56 4.50 13.50 1.81
N LYS A 57 4.38 14.61 2.57
CA LYS A 57 3.95 14.58 3.97
C LYS A 57 2.54 14.02 4.12
N VAL A 58 1.67 14.21 3.11
CA VAL A 58 0.31 13.65 3.11
C VAL A 58 0.33 12.12 3.26
N PHE A 59 1.22 11.44 2.52
CA PHE A 59 1.32 9.98 2.59
C PHE A 59 2.06 9.51 3.85
N ILE A 60 3.03 10.30 4.34
CA ILE A 60 3.77 9.99 5.58
C ILE A 60 2.84 10.11 6.80
N ASP A 61 2.05 11.18 6.89
CA ASP A 61 1.06 11.37 7.97
C ASP A 61 0.00 10.26 7.95
N TYR A 62 -0.48 9.91 6.75
CA TYR A 62 -1.37 8.76 6.54
C TYR A 62 -0.75 7.46 7.07
N THR A 63 0.53 7.23 6.78
CA THR A 63 1.26 6.03 7.22
C THR A 63 1.35 5.95 8.73
N ILE A 64 1.72 7.04 9.40
CA ILE A 64 1.84 7.10 10.87
C ILE A 64 0.48 6.88 11.52
N TRP A 65 -0.57 7.52 10.98
CA TRP A 65 -1.94 7.32 11.45
C TRP A 65 -2.39 5.87 11.26
N LEU A 66 -2.16 5.28 10.09
CA LEU A 66 -2.52 3.90 9.78
C LEU A 66 -1.85 2.94 10.76
N GLU A 67 -0.56 3.11 11.00
CA GLU A 67 0.19 2.29 11.93
C GLU A 67 -0.35 2.39 13.37
N THR A 68 -0.63 3.61 13.85
CA THR A 68 -1.27 3.82 15.15
C THR A 68 -2.62 3.09 15.23
N VAL A 69 -3.44 3.19 14.17
CA VAL A 69 -4.76 2.55 14.10
C VAL A 69 -4.66 1.03 14.09
N LEU A 70 -3.73 0.45 13.32
CA LEU A 70 -3.58 -0.99 13.15
C LEU A 70 -2.93 -1.66 14.36
N THR A 71 -1.89 -1.05 14.93
CA THR A 71 -1.21 -1.56 16.13
C THR A 71 -2.14 -1.56 17.34
N SER A 72 -3.04 -0.58 17.46
CA SER A 72 -4.09 -0.57 18.49
C SER A 72 -5.05 -1.78 18.42
N ARG A 73 -5.06 -2.50 17.29
CA ARG A 73 -5.86 -3.71 17.03
C ARG A 73 -5.02 -4.98 16.93
N ASN A 74 -3.77 -4.95 17.38
CA ASN A 74 -2.80 -6.06 17.31
C ASN A 74 -2.46 -6.51 15.88
N VAL A 75 -2.51 -5.58 14.91
CA VAL A 75 -1.97 -5.81 13.56
C VAL A 75 -0.54 -5.26 13.53
N GLU A 76 0.41 -6.11 13.14
CA GLU A 76 1.84 -5.79 13.18
C GLU A 76 2.23 -4.75 12.12
N THR A 77 3.07 -3.78 12.49
CA THR A 77 3.66 -2.78 11.57
C THR A 77 4.37 -3.42 10.38
N ALA A 78 4.94 -4.62 10.57
CA ALA A 78 5.59 -5.39 9.51
C ALA A 78 4.66 -5.71 8.33
N LEU A 79 3.35 -5.87 8.56
CA LEU A 79 2.37 -6.12 7.49
C LEU A 79 2.11 -4.87 6.63
N ILE A 80 2.20 -3.68 7.24
CA ILE A 80 2.10 -2.41 6.51
C ILE A 80 3.33 -2.24 5.61
N ILE A 81 4.52 -2.52 6.16
CA ILE A 81 5.78 -2.46 5.42
C ILE A 81 5.76 -3.47 4.24
N ASP A 82 5.40 -4.73 4.48
CA ASP A 82 5.30 -5.76 3.43
C ASP A 82 4.36 -5.31 2.29
N ASN A 83 3.23 -4.69 2.62
CA ASN A 83 2.33 -4.14 1.60
C ASN A 83 3.00 -3.00 0.79
N PHE A 84 3.61 -2.03 1.47
CA PHE A 84 4.29 -0.93 0.80
C PHE A 84 5.45 -1.39 -0.10
N GLU A 85 6.20 -2.41 0.32
CA GLU A 85 7.24 -3.03 -0.50
C GLU A 85 6.68 -3.74 -1.74
N ARG A 86 5.46 -4.31 -1.66
CA ARG A 86 4.78 -4.89 -2.82
C ARG A 86 4.32 -3.81 -3.78
N LEU A 87 3.77 -2.70 -3.28
CA LEU A 87 3.43 -1.54 -4.11
C LEU A 87 4.68 -1.01 -4.83
N GLN A 88 5.83 -0.95 -4.16
CA GLN A 88 7.10 -0.56 -4.79
C GLN A 88 7.52 -1.47 -5.94
N LYS A 89 7.17 -2.76 -5.89
CA LYS A 89 7.45 -3.73 -6.95
C LYS A 89 6.44 -3.67 -8.10
N ILE A 90 5.20 -3.30 -7.81
CA ILE A 90 4.07 -3.38 -8.77
C ILE A 90 3.85 -2.06 -9.51
N LEU A 91 4.03 -0.91 -8.86
CA LEU A 91 3.80 0.40 -9.48
C LEU A 91 4.67 0.67 -10.73
N PRO A 92 5.97 0.32 -10.76
CA PRO A 92 6.83 0.67 -11.88
C PRO A 92 6.30 0.16 -13.24
N GLY A 93 6.28 1.04 -14.24
CA GLY A 93 5.82 0.72 -15.59
C GLY A 93 4.30 0.58 -15.77
N ASN A 94 3.51 0.72 -14.71
CA ASN A 94 2.05 0.77 -14.79
C ASN A 94 1.48 2.20 -14.83
N ILE A 95 2.27 3.21 -14.44
CA ILE A 95 1.87 4.61 -14.31
C ILE A 95 2.86 5.56 -15.00
N GLU A 96 2.48 6.83 -15.14
CA GLU A 96 3.34 7.87 -15.72
C GLU A 96 4.61 8.08 -14.91
N LYS A 97 5.70 8.46 -15.59
CA LYS A 97 7.04 8.38 -14.99
C LYS A 97 7.24 9.35 -13.82
N ASP A 98 6.62 10.51 -13.87
CA ASP A 98 6.65 11.51 -12.80
C ASP A 98 5.85 11.06 -11.57
N GLU A 99 4.65 10.52 -11.80
CA GLU A 99 3.80 9.89 -10.76
C GLU A 99 4.55 8.72 -10.10
N GLU A 100 5.16 7.84 -10.89
CA GLU A 100 5.98 6.72 -10.41
C GLU A 100 7.09 7.19 -9.49
N VAL A 101 7.92 8.13 -9.96
CA VAL A 101 9.07 8.62 -9.22
C VAL A 101 8.62 9.29 -7.91
N PHE A 102 7.50 10.01 -7.90
CA PHE A 102 6.95 10.61 -6.68
C PHE A 102 6.43 9.55 -5.69
N MET A 103 5.60 8.61 -6.16
CA MET A 103 5.02 7.58 -5.30
C MET A 103 6.09 6.65 -4.71
N MET A 104 7.15 6.35 -5.46
CA MET A 104 8.28 5.58 -4.96
C MET A 104 9.04 6.28 -3.83
N ARG A 105 9.16 7.62 -3.88
CA ARG A 105 9.73 8.40 -2.76
C ARG A 105 8.82 8.37 -1.53
N CYS A 106 7.50 8.52 -1.73
CA CYS A 106 6.52 8.41 -0.65
C CYS A 106 6.61 7.05 0.06
N LEU A 107 6.59 5.95 -0.70
CA LEU A 107 6.69 4.60 -0.14
C LEU A 107 8.02 4.36 0.56
N THR A 108 9.14 4.80 -0.02
CA THR A 108 10.46 4.68 0.61
C THR A 108 10.52 5.40 1.95
N LYS A 109 10.03 6.64 2.01
CA LYS A 109 10.01 7.42 3.26
C LYS A 109 9.05 6.83 4.29
N ALA A 110 7.88 6.37 3.85
CA ALA A 110 6.90 5.72 4.71
C ALA A 110 7.49 4.46 5.37
N ILE A 111 8.14 3.58 4.60
CA ILE A 111 8.83 2.39 5.12
C ILE A 111 9.93 2.78 6.11
N ALA A 112 10.73 3.80 5.82
CA ALA A 112 11.78 4.27 6.72
C ALA A 112 11.24 4.83 8.05
N VAL A 113 10.08 5.48 8.04
CA VAL A 113 9.42 5.97 9.27
C VAL A 113 8.88 4.81 10.12
N LEU A 114 8.42 3.73 9.51
CA LEU A 114 7.91 2.55 10.20
C LEU A 114 9.01 1.61 10.73
N SER A 115 10.23 1.72 10.19
CA SER A 115 11.41 0.95 10.61
C SER A 115 12.53 1.86 11.11
N PRO A 116 12.32 2.62 12.22
CA PRO A 116 13.37 3.46 12.76
C PRO A 116 14.53 2.60 13.25
N SER A 117 15.74 2.94 12.80
CA SER A 117 17.00 2.27 13.18
C SER A 117 17.31 2.37 14.66
#